data_AF-A0A955UZ04-F1
#
_entry.id   AF-A0A955UZ04-F1
#
_cell.length_a   1.000
_cell.length_b   1.000
_cell.length_c   1.000
_cell.angle_alpha   90.00
_cell.angle_beta   90.00
_cell.angle_gamma   90.00
#
_symmetry.space_group_name_H-M   'P 1'
#
loop_
_entity.id
_entity.type
_entity.pdbx_description
1 polymer ?
#
loop_
_entity_poly.entity_id
_entity_poly.type
_entity_poly.pdbx_seq_one_letter_code
_entity_poly.pdbx_strand_id
1 'polypeptide(L)' 'WLPQPPGVQAMLIASEPDVFFRPPYVGPSGWIGVVLDRHTEWGLVQSLVHDAYVHVATKKLVRALTGV' A
#
# COMPACT_ATOMS: atom_id res chain seq x y z
N TRP A 1 7.81 -0.59 0.43
CA TRP A 1 6.99 -0.86 -0.75
C TRP A 1 5.75 -1.63 -0.34
N LEU A 2 4.60 -1.32 -0.92
CA LEU A 2 3.31 -1.91 -0.53
C LEU A 2 2.59 -2.45 -1.77
N PRO A 3 2.28 -3.76 -1.89
CA PRO A 3 1.45 -4.26 -2.98
C PRO A 3 0.06 -3.64 -2.92
N GLN A 4 -0.54 -3.31 -4.06
CA GLN A 4 -1.86 -2.69 -4.14
C GLN A 4 -2.78 -3.46 -5.10
N PRO A 5 -4.10 -3.46 -4.86
CA PRO A 5 -5.06 -3.98 -5.82
C PRO A 5 -4.96 -3.27 -7.18
N PRO A 6 -5.42 -3.93 -8.27
CA PRO A 6 -5.46 -3.31 -9.60
C PRO A 6 -6.14 -1.94 -9.59
N GLY A 7 -5.50 -0.95 -10.21
CA GLY A 7 -5.99 0.43 -10.30
C GLY A 7 -5.64 1.33 -9.11
N VAL A 8 -5.48 0.77 -7.89
CA VAL A 8 -5.22 1.56 -6.68
C VAL A 8 -3.86 2.26 -6.73
N GLN A 9 -2.83 1.60 -7.28
CA GLN A 9 -1.51 2.22 -7.46
C GLN A 9 -1.60 3.53 -8.27
N ALA A 10 -2.27 3.52 -9.42
CA ALA A 10 -2.39 4.69 -10.28
C ALA A 10 -3.23 5.79 -9.62
N MET A 11 -4.29 5.40 -8.92
CA MET A 11 -5.14 6.33 -8.16
C MET A 11 -4.35 7.07 -7.08
N LEU A 12 -3.57 6.36 -6.25
CA LEU A 12 -2.77 6.98 -5.19
C LEU A 12 -1.68 7.91 -5.74
N ILE A 13 -0.98 7.51 -6.81
CA ILE A 13 0.02 8.38 -7.47
C ILE A 13 -0.65 9.64 -8.01
N ALA A 14 -1.85 9.53 -8.57
CA ALA A 14 -2.58 10.68 -9.11
C ALA A 14 -3.11 11.61 -8.00
N SER A 15 -3.48 11.08 -6.84
CA SER A 15 -4.01 11.90 -5.73
C SER A 15 -2.93 12.71 -5.03
N GLU A 16 -1.78 12.10 -4.73
CA GLU A 16 -0.68 12.75 -4.00
C GLU A 16 0.67 12.31 -4.59
N PRO A 17 1.07 12.83 -5.77
CA PRO A 17 2.28 12.41 -6.48
C PRO A 17 3.58 12.73 -5.73
N ASP A 18 3.53 13.67 -4.78
CA ASP A 18 4.65 13.93 -3.88
C ASP A 18 4.80 12.80 -2.84
N VAL A 19 3.71 12.16 -2.41
CA VAL A 19 3.75 11.12 -1.36
C VAL A 19 3.90 9.73 -1.96
N PHE A 20 3.24 9.48 -3.09
CA PHE A 20 3.15 8.17 -3.73
C PHE A 20 3.84 8.12 -5.07
N PHE A 21 4.58 7.04 -5.31
CA PHE A 21 5.30 6.87 -6.57
C PHE A 21 5.41 5.41 -6.98
N ARG A 22 5.68 5.18 -8.26
CA ARG A 22 5.87 3.84 -8.82
C ARG A 22 7.33 3.38 -8.65
N PRO A 23 7.61 2.32 -7.85
CA PRO A 23 8.96 1.76 -7.71
C PRO A 23 9.55 1.25 -9.03
N PRO A 24 10.86 1.35 -9.25
CA PRO A 24 11.52 0.87 -10.47
C PRO A 24 11.31 -0.63 -10.75
N TYR A 25 11.41 -1.48 -9.73
CA TYR A 25 11.41 -2.95 -9.93
C TYR A 25 10.04 -3.60 -9.71
N VAL A 26 9.37 -3.26 -8.61
CA VAL A 26 8.08 -3.88 -8.24
C VAL A 26 6.87 -3.05 -8.65
N GLY A 27 7.10 -1.83 -9.16
CA GLY A 27 6.04 -0.95 -9.65
C GLY A 27 5.23 -1.52 -10.80
N PRO A 28 5.85 -2.16 -11.82
CA PRO A 28 5.12 -2.87 -12.87
C PRO A 28 4.19 -3.98 -12.35
N SER A 29 4.51 -4.58 -11.20
CA SER A 29 3.69 -5.60 -10.53
C SER A 29 2.63 -5.02 -9.58
N GLY A 30 2.36 -3.71 -9.65
CA GLY A 30 1.29 -3.07 -8.87
C GLY A 30 1.69 -2.61 -7.46
N TRP A 31 2.98 -2.62 -7.11
CA TRP A 31 3.43 -2.14 -5.79
C TRP A 31 3.59 -0.63 -5.78
N ILE A 32 3.26 0.03 -4.67
CA ILE A 32 3.43 1.47 -4.47
C ILE A 32 4.60 1.78 -3.52
N GLY A 33 5.28 2.89 -3.78
CA GLY A 33 6.23 3.54 -2.87
C GLY A 33 5.56 4.67 -2.10
N VAL A 34 5.93 4.83 -0.83
CA VAL A 34 5.48 5.91 0.05
C VAL A 34 6.71 6.64 0.54
N VAL A 35 6.73 7.97 0.44
CA VAL A 35 7.80 8.81 0.97
C VAL A 35 7.61 8.96 2.50
N LEU A 36 8.61 8.58 3.29
CA LEU A 36 8.53 8.52 4.76
C LEU A 36 9.44 9.52 5.48
N ASP A 37 10.27 10.26 4.75
CA ASP A 37 11.31 11.16 5.29
C ASP A 37 10.86 12.63 5.38
N ARG A 38 9.55 12.89 5.25
CA ARG A 38 8.92 14.21 5.31
C ARG A 38 7.87 14.27 6.44
N HIS A 39 6.82 15.07 6.27
CA HIS A 39 5.67 15.06 7.17
C HIS A 39 4.81 13.83 6.86
N THR A 40 5.03 12.76 7.60
CA THR A 40 4.36 11.48 7.39
C THR A 40 3.20 11.29 8.37
N GLU A 41 2.00 11.17 7.82
CA GLU A 41 0.80 10.79 8.57
C GLU A 41 0.82 9.29 8.89
N TRP A 42 1.26 8.94 10.09
CA TRP A 42 1.44 7.55 10.49
C TRP A 42 0.14 6.72 10.47
N GLY A 43 -1.02 7.36 10.71
CA GLY A 43 -2.32 6.70 10.59
C GLY A 43 -2.60 6.22 9.16
N LEU A 44 -2.25 7.04 8.16
CA LEU A 44 -2.35 6.66 6.75
C LEU A 44 -1.39 5.51 6.42
N VAL A 45 -0.14 5.60 6.88
CA VAL A 45 0.86 4.53 6.65
C VAL A 45 0.38 3.22 7.26
N GLN A 46 -0.17 3.24 8.48
CA GLN A 46 -0.72 2.06 9.13
C GLN A 46 -1.85 1.43 8.29
N SER A 47 -2.80 2.24 7.81
CA SER A 47 -3.89 1.75 6.95
C SER A 47 -3.36 1.15 5.64
N LEU A 48 -2.40 1.81 4.99
CA LEU A 48 -1.80 1.29 3.75
C LEU A 48 -1.03 -0.02 3.96
N VAL A 49 -0.31 -0.15 5.07
CA VAL A 49 0.39 -1.40 5.44
C VAL A 49 -0.61 -2.51 5.72
N HIS A 50 -1.70 -2.21 6.44
CA HIS A 50 -2.77 -3.16 6.71
C HIS A 50 -3.41 -3.66 5.41
N ASP A 51 -3.81 -2.76 4.52
CA ASP A 51 -4.46 -3.11 3.25
C ASP A 51 -3.54 -3.90 2.33
N ALA A 52 -2.26 -3.50 2.27
CA ALA A 52 -1.25 -4.21 1.51
C ALA A 52 -1.03 -5.63 2.03
N TYR A 53 -1.03 -5.82 3.36
CA TYR A 53 -0.95 -7.14 3.97
C TYR A 53 -2.19 -7.98 3.64
N VAL A 54 -3.40 -7.43 3.85
CA VAL A 54 -4.66 -8.12 3.55
C VAL A 54 -4.73 -8.55 2.08
N HIS A 55 -4.23 -7.71 1.17
CA HIS A 55 -4.24 -7.99 -0.26
C HIS A 55 -3.44 -9.24 -0.64
N VAL A 56 -2.32 -9.52 0.03
CA VAL A 56 -1.44 -10.67 -0.29
C VAL A 56 -1.58 -11.84 0.68
N ALA A 57 -2.18 -11.61 1.84
CA ALA A 57 -2.33 -12.61 2.88
C ALA A 57 -3.30 -13.74 2.48
N THR A 58 -3.07 -14.93 3.03
CA THR A 58 -4.02 -16.05 2.90
C THR A 58 -5.30 -15.77 3.70
N LYS A 59 -6.41 -16.40 3.32
CA LYS A 59 -7.69 -16.29 4.06
C LYS A 59 -7.54 -16.60 5.56
N LYS A 60 -6.69 -17.57 5.92
CA LYS A 60 -6.39 -17.92 7.31
C LYS A 60 -5.77 -16.75 8.07
N LEU A 61 -4.80 -16.06 7.45
CA LEU A 61 -4.09 -14.93 8.05
C LEU A 61 -4.99 -13.69 8.14
N VAL A 62 -5.79 -13.43 7.10
CA VAL A 62 -6.78 -12.34 7.12
C VAL A 62 -7.75 -12.55 8.28
N ARG A 63 -8.32 -13.75 8.43
CA ARG A 63 -9.22 -14.08 9.54
C ARG A 63 -8.56 -13.94 10.91
N ALA A 64 -7.30 -14.32 11.04
CA ALA A 64 -6.54 -14.13 12.29
C ALA A 64 -6.31 -12.65 12.62
N LEU A 65 -6.16 -11.80 11.60
CA LEU A 65 -5.97 -10.35 11.75
C LEU A 65 -7.27 -9.60 12.06
N THR A 66 -8.36 -9.94 11.38
CA THR A 66 -9.64 -9.20 11.45
C THR A 66 -10.62 -9.76 12.48
N GLY A 67 -10.40 -10.98 12.98
CA GLY A 67 -11.27 -11.64 13.96
C GLY A 67 -12.60 -12.14 13.41
N VAL A 68 -12.81 -12.10 12.09
CA VAL A 68 -14.03 -12.56 11.38
C VAL A 68 -13.71 -13.77 10.50
#